data_AF-A0A2W4WNR7-F1
#
_entry.id   AF-A0A2W4WNR7-F1
#
_cell.length_a   1.000
_cell.length_b   1.000
_cell.length_c   1.000
_cell.angle_alpha   90.00
_cell.angle_beta   90.00
_cell.angle_gamma   90.00
#
_symmetry.space_group_name_H-M   'P 1'
#
loop_
_entity.id
_entity.type
_entity.pdbx_description
1 polymer ?
#
loop_
_entity_poly.entity_id
_entity_poly.type
_entity_poly.pdbx_seq_one_letter_code
_entity_poly.pdbx_strand_id
1 'polypeptide(L)'
;PETIARLTKAMDESNTLIWNGPLGVFETPPFDHGTVAAARHAAARAKNGKLIAVAGGGDTVAALHHAGVADDMTFVSTAGGAFLEWMEG
;
A
#
# COMPACT_ATOMS: atom_id res chain seq x y z
N PRO A 1 -0.72 16.76 2.18
CA PRO A 1 -0.10 16.43 3.50
C PRO A 1 -1.11 15.89 4.51
N GLU A 2 -2.24 16.57 4.74
CA GLU A 2 -3.26 16.13 5.70
C GLU A 2 -3.87 14.76 5.36
N THR A 3 -4.09 14.47 4.07
CA THR A 3 -4.58 13.15 3.63
C THR A 3 -3.63 12.03 4.04
N ILE A 4 -2.31 12.25 3.93
CA ILE A 4 -1.31 11.25 4.33
C ILE A 4 -1.42 11.00 5.83
N ALA A 5 -1.47 12.06 6.65
CA ALA A 5 -1.61 11.93 8.11
C ALA A 5 -2.88 11.17 8.52
N ARG A 6 -3.99 11.39 7.82
CA ARG A 6 -5.24 10.64 8.05
C ARG A 6 -5.12 9.16 7.66
N LEU A 7 -4.48 8.87 6.53
CA LEU A 7 -4.26 7.50 6.08
C LEU A 7 -3.32 6.74 7.03
N THR A 8 -2.21 7.33 7.44
CA THR A 8 -1.26 6.69 8.37
C THR A 8 -1.90 6.44 9.73
N LYS A 9 -2.72 7.37 10.22
CA LYS A 9 -3.51 7.16 11.44
C LYS A 9 -4.48 6.00 11.30
N ALA A 10 -5.22 5.91 10.19
CA ALA A 10 -6.12 4.79 9.94
C ALA A 10 -5.36 3.45 9.88
N MET A 11 -4.15 3.43 9.28
CA MET A 11 -3.28 2.26 9.28
C MET A 11 -2.79 1.89 10.70
N ASP A 12 -2.51 2.87 11.56
CA ASP A 12 -2.10 2.63 12.96
C ASP A 12 -3.22 2.00 13.80
N GLU A 13 -4.47 2.29 13.45
CA GLU A 13 -5.68 1.79 14.13
C GLU A 13 -6.20 0.47 13.52
N SER A 14 -5.59 -0.02 12.43
CA SER A 14 -6.02 -1.20 11.70
C SER A 14 -5.14 -2.43 11.99
N ASN A 15 -5.75 -3.61 12.00
CA ASN A 15 -5.02 -4.88 12.07
C ASN A 15 -4.67 -5.44 10.69
N THR A 16 -5.47 -5.09 9.67
CA THR A 16 -5.28 -5.55 8.29
C THR A 16 -5.47 -4.37 7.33
N LEU A 17 -4.54 -4.22 6.40
CA LEU A 17 -4.59 -3.29 5.28
C LEU A 17 -4.71 -4.09 3.99
N ILE A 18 -5.68 -3.73 3.15
CA ILE A 18 -5.79 -4.22 1.79
C ILE A 18 -5.59 -3.03 0.86
N TRP A 19 -4.61 -3.12 -0.04
CA TRP A 19 -4.21 -2.02 -0.92
C TRP A 19 -4.34 -2.44 -2.39
N ASN A 20 -5.21 -1.74 -3.12
CA ASN A 20 -5.26 -1.78 -4.58
C ASN A 20 -5.30 -0.35 -5.16
N GLY A 21 -4.29 0.00 -5.97
CA GLY A 21 -4.14 1.29 -6.66
C GLY A 21 -3.27 2.30 -5.91
N PRO A 22 -2.34 3.01 -6.58
CA PRO A 22 -1.57 4.10 -5.97
C PRO A 22 -2.47 5.30 -5.60
N LEU A 23 -1.99 6.17 -4.71
CA LEU A 23 -2.75 7.35 -4.24
C LEU A 23 -2.70 8.55 -5.22
N GLY A 24 -1.96 8.41 -6.31
CA GLY A 24 -1.71 9.44 -7.32
C GLY A 24 -0.85 8.90 -8.46
N VAL A 25 -0.44 9.79 -9.37
CA VAL A 25 0.42 9.47 -10.52
C VAL A 25 1.88 9.30 -10.05
N PHE A 26 2.18 8.14 -9.47
CA PHE A 26 3.45 7.88 -8.77
C PHE A 26 4.67 7.87 -9.70
N GLU A 27 4.45 7.77 -11.01
CA GLU A 27 5.48 7.81 -12.04
C GLU A 27 6.01 9.23 -12.27
N THR A 28 5.28 10.27 -11.82
CA THR A 28 5.63 11.67 -12.07
C THR A 28 5.91 12.42 -10.77
N PRO A 29 7.17 12.69 -10.41
CA PRO A 29 7.48 13.56 -9.29
C PRO A 29 6.92 14.98 -9.51
N PRO A 30 6.38 15.65 -8.46
CA PRO A 30 6.32 15.23 -7.05
C PRO A 30 4.99 14.53 -6.67
N PHE A 31 4.22 14.02 -7.64
CA PHE A 31 2.90 13.41 -7.40
C PHE A 31 2.98 12.00 -6.78
N ASP A 32 4.19 11.46 -6.61
CA ASP A 32 4.48 10.18 -5.97
C ASP A 32 4.50 10.25 -4.43
N HIS A 33 4.70 11.45 -3.87
CA HIS A 33 4.93 11.64 -2.44
C HIS A 33 3.83 11.01 -1.56
N GLY A 34 2.55 11.13 -1.96
CA GLY A 34 1.45 10.52 -1.22
C GLY A 34 1.57 9.00 -1.15
N THR A 35 1.77 8.36 -2.31
CA THR A 35 1.92 6.91 -2.44
C THR A 35 3.15 6.41 -1.69
N VAL A 36 4.31 7.06 -1.86
CA VAL A 36 5.56 6.67 -1.20
C VAL A 36 5.46 6.78 0.32
N ALA A 37 4.90 7.88 0.83
CA ALA A 37 4.77 8.09 2.27
C ALA A 37 3.83 7.05 2.91
N ALA A 38 2.68 6.80 2.30
CA ALA A 38 1.73 5.80 2.77
C ALA A 38 2.31 4.37 2.69
N ALA A 39 3.02 4.04 1.62
CA ALA A 39 3.65 2.73 1.42
C ALA A 39 4.71 2.44 2.47
N ARG A 40 5.59 3.42 2.73
CA ARG A 40 6.63 3.31 3.77
C ARG A 40 6.04 3.13 5.17
N HIS A 41 4.95 3.82 5.49
CA HIS A 41 4.29 3.66 6.78
C HIS A 41 3.68 2.26 6.93
N ALA A 42 2.91 1.81 5.94
CA ALA A 42 2.31 0.48 5.92
C ALA A 42 3.37 -0.62 6.06
N ALA A 43 4.45 -0.54 5.29
CA ALA A 43 5.55 -1.49 5.33
C ALA A 43 6.27 -1.53 6.69
N ALA A 44 6.53 -0.37 7.30
CA ALA A 44 7.12 -0.32 8.64
C ALA A 44 6.24 -1.03 9.69
N ARG A 45 4.91 -0.94 9.55
CA ARG A 45 3.95 -1.64 10.42
C ARG A 45 3.82 -3.13 10.11
N ALA A 46 3.93 -3.51 8.84
CA ALA A 46 3.94 -4.91 8.45
C ALA A 46 5.19 -5.61 9.00
N LYS A 47 6.37 -5.01 8.79
CA LYS A 47 7.65 -5.51 9.28
C LYS A 47 7.72 -5.67 10.80
N ASN A 48 7.06 -4.78 11.55
CA ASN A 48 7.01 -4.87 13.01
C ASN A 48 5.87 -5.77 13.53
N GLY A 49 5.15 -6.46 12.64
CA GLY A 49 4.10 -7.42 12.98
C GLY A 49 2.81 -6.77 13.50
N LYS A 50 2.64 -5.46 13.37
CA LYS A 50 1.46 -4.74 13.86
C LYS A 50 0.37 -4.56 12.81
N LEU A 51 0.64 -4.90 11.55
CA LEU A 51 -0.31 -4.77 10.45
C LEU A 51 -0.13 -5.95 9.49
N ILE A 52 -1.20 -6.65 9.16
CA ILE A 52 -1.23 -7.56 8.01
C ILE A 52 -1.45 -6.68 6.77
N ALA A 53 -0.41 -6.43 5.98
CA ALA A 53 -0.47 -5.56 4.82
C ALA A 53 -0.48 -6.39 3.53
N VAL A 54 -1.65 -6.46 2.90
CA VAL A 54 -1.88 -7.14 1.62
C VAL A 54 -1.98 -6.10 0.52
N ALA A 55 -1.18 -6.23 -0.52
CA ALA A 55 -1.25 -5.38 -1.70
C ALA A 55 -1.54 -6.20 -2.95
N GLY A 56 -2.29 -5.63 -3.89
CA GLY A 56 -2.66 -6.32 -5.13
C GLY A 56 -2.72 -5.39 -6.33
N GLY A 57 -2.33 -5.92 -7.49
CA GLY A 57 -2.47 -5.27 -8.80
C GLY A 57 -1.20 -4.61 -9.32
N GLY A 58 -1.03 -4.63 -10.65
CA GLY A 58 0.21 -4.23 -11.32
C GLY A 58 0.73 -2.85 -10.91
N ASP A 59 -0.15 -1.83 -10.92
CA ASP A 59 0.23 -0.47 -10.55
C ASP A 59 0.58 -0.34 -9.06
N THR A 60 -0.12 -1.06 -8.19
CA THR A 60 0.21 -1.11 -6.75
C THR A 60 1.59 -1.72 -6.55
N VAL A 61 1.86 -2.86 -7.20
CA VAL A 61 3.16 -3.54 -7.11
C VAL A 61 4.28 -2.63 -7.61
N ALA A 62 4.08 -1.99 -8.77
CA ALA A 62 5.04 -1.03 -9.31
C ALA A 62 5.28 0.14 -8.36
N ALA A 63 4.23 0.69 -7.74
CA ALA A 63 4.35 1.77 -6.77
C ALA A 63 5.06 1.34 -5.47
N LEU A 64 4.84 0.12 -4.98
CA LEU A 64 5.56 -0.42 -3.82
C LEU A 64 7.05 -0.65 -4.11
N HIS A 65 7.37 -1.09 -5.33
CA HIS A 65 8.75 -1.19 -5.80
C HIS A 65 9.39 0.20 -5.92
N HIS A 66 8.68 1.18 -6.48
CA HIS A 66 9.13 2.59 -6.54
C HIS A 66 9.39 3.16 -5.14
N ALA A 67 8.55 2.84 -4.16
CA ALA A 67 8.74 3.24 -2.77
C ALA A 67 9.86 2.47 -2.04
N GLY A 68 10.30 1.33 -2.59
CA GLY A 68 11.35 0.46 -2.05
C GLY A 68 10.90 -0.43 -0.90
N VAL A 69 9.61 -0.80 -0.85
CA VAL A 69 9.02 -1.46 0.33
C VAL A 69 8.22 -2.72 0.03
N ALA A 70 8.26 -3.22 -1.21
CA ALA A 70 7.49 -4.38 -1.62
C ALA A 70 7.77 -5.64 -0.76
N ASP A 71 9.04 -5.87 -0.42
CA ASP A 71 9.47 -7.02 0.38
C ASP A 71 9.11 -6.90 1.87
N ASP A 72 8.77 -5.70 2.34
CA ASP A 72 8.35 -5.45 3.72
C ASP A 72 6.83 -5.62 3.90
N MET A 73 6.07 -5.86 2.83
CA MET A 73 4.65 -6.15 2.88
C MET A 73 4.38 -7.60 3.29
N THR A 74 3.21 -7.87 3.88
CA THR A 74 2.86 -9.23 4.31
C THR A 74 2.53 -10.15 3.14
N PHE A 75 1.84 -9.62 2.12
CA PHE A 75 1.57 -10.35 0.88
C PHE A 75 1.42 -9.38 -0.29
N VAL A 76 1.97 -9.75 -1.44
CA VAL A 76 1.88 -8.97 -2.68
C VAL A 76 1.33 -9.86 -3.79
N SER A 77 0.12 -9.56 -4.24
CA SER A 77 -0.54 -10.23 -5.37
C SER A 77 -0.28 -9.49 -6.67
N THR A 78 0.09 -10.24 -7.70
CA THR A 78 0.16 -9.73 -9.09
C THR A 78 -1.22 -9.66 -9.75
N ALA A 79 -2.21 -10.36 -9.19
CA ALA A 79 -3.59 -10.32 -9.64
C ALA A 79 -4.29 -9.15 -8.94
N GLY A 80 -4.53 -8.04 -9.65
CA GLY A 80 -5.18 -6.85 -9.09
C GLY A 80 -6.68 -7.00 -8.96
N GLY A 81 -7.39 -6.89 -10.08
CA GLY A 81 -8.85 -7.01 -10.12
C GLY A 81 -9.34 -8.36 -9.63
N ALA A 82 -8.73 -9.45 -10.10
CA ALA A 82 -9.10 -10.80 -9.68
C ALA A 82 -8.91 -11.07 -8.17
N PHE A 83 -7.98 -10.36 -7.50
CA PHE A 83 -7.85 -10.46 -6.05
C PHE A 83 -9.00 -9.78 -5.32
N LEU A 84 -9.42 -8.59 -5.79
CA LEU A 84 -10.59 -7.90 -5.23
C LEU A 84 -11.88 -8.68 -5.49
N GLU A 85 -12.06 -9.18 -6.72
CA GLU A 85 -13.22 -10.02 -7.09
C GLU A 85 -13.31 -11.27 -6.20
N TRP A 86 -12.18 -11.92 -5.90
CA TRP A 86 -12.15 -13.06 -4.98
C TRP A 86 -12.55 -12.70 -3.54
N MET A 87 -12.29 -11.47 -3.10
CA MET A 87 -12.74 -11.00 -1.78
C MET A 87 -14.21 -10.57 -1.74
N GLU A 88 -14.80 -10.26 -2.89
CA GLU A 88 -16.21 -9.86 -3.00
C GLU A 88 -17.17 -11.05 -2.88
N GLY A 89 -16.70 -12.28 -3.17
CA GLY A 89 -17.43 -13.54 -2.99
C GLY A 89 -17.97 -14.11 -4.30
#